data_AF-A0A947FKZ6-F1
#
_entry.id   AF-A0A947FKZ6-F1
#
_cell.length_a   1.000
_cell.length_b   1.000
_cell.length_c   1.000
_cell.angle_alpha   90.00
_cell.angle_beta   90.00
_cell.angle_gamma   90.00
#
_symmetry.space_group_name_H-M   'P 1'
#
loop_
_entity.id
_entity.type
_entity.pdbx_description
1 polymer ?
#
loop_
_entity_poly.entity_id
_entity_poly.type
_entity_poly.pdbx_seq_one_letter_code
_entity_poly.pdbx_strand_id
1 'polypeptide(L)'
;MIHKNWQELIKPTQLEVKPGNDPARQATVIAEPLERGFGLTMGNALRRVLMSSLQGAAITSVQIDNVLHEFSSIAGVREDVTDVVLNLKGVSIRMDVEGPKRLSISVKGPQVVTAGDISETAGIEILNKDHVICHLDEGADLFIELTVNTGKGYVAADKNRPEDAPIGLVPVDAIYSPVKKVSYDVQPTREGQVLDY
;
A
#
# COMPACT_ATOMS: atom_id res chain seq x y z
N MET A 1 -34.18 -32.10 24.31
CA MET A 1 -34.40 -30.66 24.54
C MET A 1 -33.75 -29.92 23.39
N ILE A 2 -34.49 -29.04 22.71
CA ILE A 2 -33.94 -28.17 21.65
C ILE A 2 -32.93 -27.25 22.35
N HIS A 3 -31.63 -27.51 22.15
CA HIS A 3 -30.59 -26.57 22.55
C HIS A 3 -30.96 -25.23 21.92
N LYS A 4 -31.03 -24.17 22.72
CA LYS A 4 -31.41 -22.85 22.23
C LYS A 4 -30.19 -22.24 21.56
N ASN A 5 -30.02 -22.48 20.26
CA ASN A 5 -28.94 -21.94 19.41
C ASN A 5 -28.83 -20.40 19.47
N TRP A 6 -29.82 -19.73 20.07
CA TRP A 6 -29.90 -18.28 20.22
C TRP A 6 -29.38 -17.76 21.57
N GLN A 7 -28.98 -18.63 22.51
CA GLN A 7 -28.47 -18.22 23.82
C GLN A 7 -26.94 -18.04 23.84
N GLU A 8 -26.20 -18.80 23.04
CA GLU A 8 -24.74 -18.70 22.94
C GLU A 8 -24.28 -18.94 21.50
N LEU A 9 -23.63 -17.94 20.92
CA LEU A 9 -23.02 -18.04 19.59
C LEU A 9 -21.78 -18.92 19.65
N ILE A 10 -21.61 -19.82 18.68
CA ILE A 10 -20.32 -20.51 18.48
C ILE A 10 -19.29 -19.46 18.08
N LYS A 11 -18.27 -19.29 18.92
CA LYS A 11 -17.14 -18.39 18.69
C LYS A 11 -15.91 -19.22 18.31
N PRO A 12 -15.11 -18.77 17.35
CA PRO A 12 -13.87 -19.46 17.03
C PRO A 12 -12.94 -19.39 18.25
N THR A 13 -12.43 -20.54 18.66
CA THR A 13 -11.59 -20.69 19.85
C THR A 13 -10.13 -20.33 19.60
N GLN A 14 -9.65 -20.52 18.35
CA GLN A 14 -8.29 -20.17 17.96
C GLN A 14 -8.25 -19.71 16.49
N LEU A 15 -7.47 -18.66 16.22
CA LEU A 15 -7.12 -18.24 14.86
C LEU A 15 -5.82 -18.95 14.46
N GLU A 16 -5.86 -19.72 13.37
CA GLU A 16 -4.67 -20.28 12.76
C GLU A 16 -4.16 -19.32 11.67
N VAL A 17 -2.86 -18.99 11.68
CA VAL A 17 -2.24 -18.13 10.67
C VAL A 17 -1.23 -18.96 9.89
N LYS A 18 -1.56 -19.27 8.63
CA LYS A 18 -0.66 -19.97 7.70
C LYS A 18 0.12 -18.94 6.88
N PRO A 19 1.46 -18.95 6.89
CA PRO A 19 2.23 -18.09 6.02
C PRO A 19 2.03 -18.48 4.54
N GLY A 20 2.01 -17.49 3.65
CA GLY A 20 2.00 -17.71 2.20
C GLY A 20 3.39 -17.96 1.62
N ASN A 21 3.51 -17.85 0.30
CA ASN A 21 4.80 -17.98 -0.40
C ASN A 21 5.81 -16.93 0.06
N ASP A 22 5.32 -15.74 0.41
CA ASP A 22 6.10 -14.70 1.07
C ASP A 22 5.54 -14.46 2.47
N PRO A 23 6.13 -15.07 3.52
CA PRO A 23 5.62 -14.98 4.88
C PRO A 23 5.57 -13.56 5.44
N ALA A 24 6.36 -12.62 4.91
CA ALA A 24 6.38 -11.24 5.35
C ALA A 24 5.22 -10.42 4.76
N ARG A 25 4.67 -10.85 3.60
CA ARG A 25 3.66 -10.09 2.84
C ARG A 25 2.37 -10.84 2.56
N GLN A 26 2.33 -12.14 2.86
CA GLN A 26 1.20 -13.02 2.58
C GLN A 26 0.94 -13.94 3.75
N ALA A 27 -0.32 -13.99 4.19
CA ALA A 27 -0.80 -14.92 5.18
C ALA A 27 -2.25 -15.31 4.88
N THR A 28 -2.62 -16.53 5.26
CA THR A 28 -4.00 -17.02 5.30
C THR A 28 -4.39 -17.20 6.75
N VAL A 29 -5.43 -16.48 7.17
CA VAL A 29 -5.99 -16.58 8.53
C VAL A 29 -7.22 -17.48 8.46
N ILE A 30 -7.21 -18.56 9.24
CA ILE A 30 -8.29 -19.54 9.33
C ILE A 30 -8.97 -19.35 10.69
N ALA A 31 -10.29 -19.16 10.65
CA ALA A 31 -11.14 -19.01 11.83
C ALA A 31 -12.17 -20.13 11.82
N GLU A 32 -12.04 -21.07 12.74
CA GLU A 32 -12.97 -22.20 12.92
C GLU A 32 -13.13 -22.55 14.40
N PRO A 33 -14.28 -23.15 14.81
CA PRO A 33 -15.53 -23.27 14.05
C PRO A 33 -16.32 -21.95 14.02
N LEU A 34 -17.17 -21.79 13.01
CA LEU A 34 -18.12 -20.67 12.90
C LEU A 34 -19.54 -21.22 12.73
N GLU A 35 -20.53 -20.47 13.21
CA GLU A 35 -21.91 -20.81 12.89
C GLU A 35 -22.20 -20.71 11.39
N ARG A 36 -23.10 -21.57 10.92
CA ARG A 36 -23.52 -21.58 9.53
C ARG A 36 -23.99 -20.19 9.09
N GLY A 37 -23.39 -19.68 8.00
CA GLY A 37 -23.68 -18.36 7.44
C GLY A 37 -22.86 -17.21 8.04
N PHE A 38 -22.22 -17.39 9.20
CA PHE A 38 -21.33 -16.38 9.77
C PHE A 38 -20.04 -16.23 8.97
N GLY A 39 -19.53 -17.31 8.37
CA GLY A 39 -18.35 -17.25 7.49
C GLY A 39 -18.51 -16.23 6.35
N LEU A 40 -19.66 -16.21 5.67
CA LEU A 40 -19.95 -15.25 4.60
C LEU A 40 -20.10 -13.82 5.13
N THR A 41 -20.78 -13.67 6.26
CA THR A 41 -21.04 -12.36 6.89
C THR A 41 -19.74 -11.71 7.36
N MET A 42 -18.92 -12.45 8.10
CA MET A 42 -17.62 -12.01 8.60
C MET A 42 -16.61 -11.83 7.47
N GLY A 43 -16.53 -12.78 6.53
CA GLY A 43 -15.60 -12.71 5.39
C GLY A 43 -15.81 -11.46 4.54
N ASN A 44 -17.06 -11.13 4.23
CA ASN A 44 -17.40 -9.89 3.51
C ASN A 44 -17.06 -8.63 4.32
N ALA A 45 -17.39 -8.60 5.61
CA ALA A 45 -17.11 -7.45 6.46
C ALA A 45 -15.60 -7.21 6.58
N LEU A 46 -14.83 -8.25 6.89
CA LEU A 46 -13.37 -8.18 7.04
C LEU A 46 -12.70 -7.79 5.73
N ARG A 47 -13.12 -8.37 4.59
CA ARG A 47 -12.59 -7.99 3.27
C ARG A 47 -12.75 -6.49 2.99
N ARG A 48 -13.90 -5.90 3.34
CA ARG A 48 -14.14 -4.46 3.17
C ARG A 48 -13.27 -3.61 4.10
N VAL A 49 -13.14 -4.00 5.36
CA VAL A 49 -12.32 -3.30 6.36
C VAL A 49 -10.85 -3.30 5.93
N LEU A 50 -10.32 -4.48 5.58
CA LEU A 50 -8.92 -4.64 5.17
C LEU A 50 -8.59 -3.82 3.92
N MET A 51 -9.51 -3.71 2.96
CA MET A 51 -9.26 -2.98 1.71
C MET A 51 -9.47 -1.46 1.80
N SER A 52 -10.25 -0.95 2.76
CA SER A 52 -10.70 0.45 2.74
C SER A 52 -10.46 1.24 4.03
N SER A 53 -10.30 0.57 5.17
CA SER A 53 -10.32 1.22 6.48
C SER A 53 -8.96 1.26 7.18
N LEU A 54 -7.98 0.53 6.68
CA LEU A 54 -6.63 0.57 7.24
C LEU A 54 -5.92 1.88 6.88
N GLN A 55 -5.26 2.44 7.88
CA GLN A 55 -4.39 3.59 7.70
C GLN A 55 -3.05 3.14 7.13
N GLY A 56 -2.51 3.93 6.21
CA GLY A 56 -1.16 3.76 5.70
C GLY A 56 -0.62 5.08 5.17
N ALA A 57 0.55 5.03 4.54
CA ALA A 57 1.24 6.19 3.99
C ALA A 57 1.46 6.02 2.49
N ALA A 58 1.38 7.12 1.76
CA ALA A 58 1.57 7.14 0.31
C ALA A 58 2.20 8.45 -0.15
N ILE A 59 2.86 8.41 -1.31
CA ILE A 59 3.32 9.60 -2.03
C ILE A 59 2.08 10.26 -2.66
N THR A 60 1.86 11.54 -2.37
CA THR A 60 0.71 12.33 -2.85
C THR A 60 1.05 13.24 -4.01
N SER A 61 2.30 13.70 -4.09
CA SER A 61 2.80 14.53 -5.18
C SER A 61 4.30 14.40 -5.34
N VAL A 62 4.76 14.73 -6.54
CA VAL A 62 6.15 14.66 -6.96
C VAL A 62 6.50 15.95 -7.69
N GLN A 63 7.68 16.49 -7.44
CA GLN A 63 8.24 17.59 -8.19
C GLN A 63 9.64 17.18 -8.66
N ILE A 64 9.86 17.22 -9.97
CA ILE A 64 11.13 16.82 -10.59
C ILE A 64 11.77 18.07 -11.18
N ASP A 65 13.07 18.24 -10.96
CA ASP A 65 13.79 19.39 -11.49
C ASP A 65 13.71 19.46 -13.02
N ASN A 66 13.47 20.66 -13.55
CA ASN A 66 13.31 20.95 -14.98
C ASN A 66 12.14 20.24 -15.68
N VAL A 67 11.22 19.64 -14.93
CA VAL A 67 9.98 19.05 -15.45
C VAL A 67 8.80 19.98 -15.15
N LEU A 68 8.07 20.37 -16.19
CA LEU A 68 6.93 21.28 -16.06
C LEU A 68 5.59 20.54 -15.94
N HIS A 69 5.51 19.31 -16.46
CA HIS A 69 4.28 18.51 -16.50
C HIS A 69 4.58 17.01 -16.64
N GLU A 70 3.58 16.18 -16.38
CA GLU A 70 3.67 14.72 -16.32
C GLU A 70 3.95 14.00 -17.66
N PHE A 71 3.77 14.67 -18.79
CA PHE A 71 3.99 14.12 -20.13
C PHE A 71 5.35 14.43 -20.74
N SER A 72 6.30 14.97 -19.97
CA SER A 72 7.65 15.27 -20.47
C SER A 72 8.60 14.10 -20.25
N SER A 73 9.68 14.07 -21.01
CA SER A 73 10.86 13.27 -20.69
C SER A 73 11.73 13.97 -19.64
N ILE A 74 12.60 13.21 -18.99
CA ILE A 74 13.61 13.72 -18.05
C ILE A 74 14.98 13.55 -18.72
N ALA A 75 15.77 14.61 -18.78
CA ALA A 75 17.07 14.57 -19.45
C ALA A 75 18.02 13.60 -18.74
N GLY A 76 18.58 12.64 -19.49
CA GLY A 76 19.54 11.66 -18.95
C GLY A 76 18.91 10.55 -18.10
N VAL A 77 17.58 10.42 -18.10
CA VAL A 77 16.85 9.30 -17.49
C VAL A 77 16.20 8.48 -18.61
N ARG A 78 16.23 7.15 -18.47
CA ARG A 78 15.68 6.24 -19.47
C ARG A 78 14.15 6.26 -19.51
N GLU A 79 13.52 6.33 -18.35
CA GLU A 79 12.07 6.42 -18.15
C GLU A 79 11.56 7.86 -18.37
N ASP A 80 10.32 7.99 -18.82
CA ASP A 80 9.62 9.28 -18.83
C ASP A 80 9.01 9.62 -17.45
N VAL A 81 8.44 10.82 -17.29
CA VAL A 81 7.85 11.23 -16.02
C VAL A 81 6.67 10.34 -15.61
N THR A 82 5.90 9.82 -16.57
CA THR A 82 4.75 8.95 -16.28
C THR A 82 5.20 7.61 -15.72
N ASP A 83 6.24 7.01 -16.30
CA ASP A 83 6.87 5.79 -15.81
C ASP A 83 7.46 5.99 -14.41
N VAL A 84 8.16 7.10 -14.17
CA VAL A 84 8.68 7.44 -12.83
C VAL A 84 7.56 7.58 -11.82
N VAL A 85 6.48 8.31 -12.14
CA VAL A 85 5.31 8.46 -11.28
C VAL A 85 4.65 7.11 -10.99
N LEU A 86 4.54 6.23 -11.99
CA LEU A 86 4.01 4.88 -11.82
C LEU A 86 4.89 4.04 -10.88
N ASN A 87 6.20 4.09 -11.05
CA ASN A 87 7.15 3.38 -10.20
C ASN A 87 7.12 3.92 -8.76
N LEU A 88 6.97 5.23 -8.56
CA LEU A 88 6.83 5.83 -7.24
C LEU A 88 5.56 5.36 -6.50
N LYS A 89 4.45 5.07 -7.20
CA LYS A 89 3.27 4.42 -6.58
C LYS A 89 3.56 3.03 -6.00
N GLY A 90 4.63 2.37 -6.47
CA GLY A 90 5.08 1.07 -5.96
C GLY A 90 5.88 1.15 -4.66
N VAL A 91 6.32 2.34 -4.25
CA VAL A 91 7.11 2.55 -3.03
C VAL A 91 6.22 2.36 -1.80
N SER A 92 6.65 1.50 -0.89
CA SER A 92 5.97 1.17 0.36
C SER A 92 6.61 1.95 1.49
N ILE A 93 5.81 2.83 2.12
CA ILE A 93 6.29 3.77 3.13
C ILE A 93 5.59 3.49 4.44
N ARG A 94 6.36 3.50 5.52
CA ARG A 94 5.84 3.57 6.89
C ARG A 94 6.09 4.97 7.42
N MET A 95 5.08 5.57 8.04
CA MET A 95 5.13 6.94 8.53
C MET A 95 4.43 7.01 9.88
N ASP A 96 5.19 7.37 10.91
CA ASP A 96 4.75 7.46 12.30
C ASP A 96 4.50 8.92 12.73
N VAL A 97 4.62 9.87 11.78
CA VAL A 97 4.42 11.31 12.00
C VAL A 97 3.16 11.80 11.30
N GLU A 98 2.51 12.81 11.88
CA GLU A 98 1.30 13.40 11.31
C GLU A 98 1.60 14.49 10.28
N GLY A 99 0.67 14.61 9.31
CA GLY A 99 0.64 15.65 8.29
C GLY A 99 1.61 15.40 7.13
N PRO A 100 1.52 16.21 6.05
CA PRO A 100 2.36 16.04 4.88
C PRO A 100 3.84 16.30 5.22
N LYS A 101 4.72 15.44 4.71
CA LYS A 101 6.18 15.56 4.85
C LYS A 101 6.84 15.49 3.48
N ARG A 102 7.97 16.17 3.36
CA ARG A 102 8.79 16.16 2.15
C ARG A 102 9.98 15.24 2.31
N LEU A 103 10.22 14.44 1.30
CA LEU A 103 11.42 13.62 1.11
C LEU A 103 12.08 14.03 -0.20
N SER A 104 13.34 13.70 -0.39
CA SER A 104 14.01 13.94 -1.65
C SER A 104 14.83 12.75 -2.12
N ILE A 105 15.08 12.72 -3.42
CA ILE A 105 16.06 11.84 -4.07
C ILE A 105 17.06 12.78 -4.74
N SER A 106 18.35 12.59 -4.47
CA SER A 106 19.43 13.34 -5.11
C SER A 106 20.55 12.39 -5.50
N VAL A 107 20.67 12.14 -6.80
CA VAL A 107 21.50 11.06 -7.34
C VAL A 107 22.19 11.51 -8.61
N LYS A 108 23.44 11.07 -8.80
CA LYS A 108 24.27 11.33 -9.99
C LYS A 108 24.56 10.04 -10.73
N GLY A 109 24.43 10.03 -12.05
CA GLY A 109 24.59 8.83 -12.86
C GLY A 109 26.05 8.49 -13.21
N PRO A 110 26.31 7.29 -13.76
CA PRO A 110 25.33 6.28 -14.14
C PRO A 110 24.93 5.39 -12.96
N GLN A 111 23.63 5.24 -12.68
CA GLN A 111 23.13 4.33 -11.65
C GLN A 111 21.66 3.94 -11.83
N VAL A 112 21.26 2.84 -11.19
CA VAL A 112 19.84 2.48 -11.02
C VAL A 112 19.34 3.17 -9.76
N VAL A 113 18.37 4.06 -9.91
CA VAL A 113 17.74 4.76 -8.80
C VAL A 113 16.67 3.86 -8.19
N THR A 114 16.78 3.60 -6.90
CA THR A 114 15.90 2.72 -6.13
C THR A 114 15.19 3.51 -5.03
N ALA A 115 14.17 2.90 -4.41
CA ALA A 115 13.49 3.48 -3.26
C ALA A 115 14.43 3.65 -2.05
N GLY A 116 15.54 2.91 -2.00
CA GLY A 116 16.60 3.07 -1.00
C GLY A 116 17.36 4.40 -1.11
N ASP A 117 17.30 5.07 -2.27
CA ASP A 117 17.96 6.38 -2.50
C ASP A 117 17.11 7.57 -2.03
N ILE A 118 15.89 7.31 -1.52
CA ILE A 118 15.03 8.33 -0.90
C ILE A 118 15.62 8.71 0.46
N SER A 119 15.81 10.00 0.69
CA SER A 119 16.30 10.53 1.96
C SER A 119 15.26 10.31 3.07
N GLU A 120 15.48 9.32 3.93
CA GLU A 120 14.63 9.07 5.10
C GLU A 120 14.73 10.24 6.10
N THR A 121 13.59 10.63 6.67
CA THR A 121 13.49 11.63 7.74
C THR A 121 12.96 10.95 9.00
N ALA A 122 13.21 11.52 10.17
CA ALA A 122 12.74 10.96 11.44
C ALA A 122 11.22 10.62 11.41
N GLY A 123 10.91 9.35 11.68
CA GLY A 123 9.53 8.83 11.68
C GLY A 123 8.99 8.46 10.30
N ILE A 124 9.84 8.38 9.27
CA ILE A 124 9.51 7.86 7.93
C ILE A 124 10.53 6.79 7.54
N GLU A 125 10.04 5.63 7.12
CA GLU A 125 10.85 4.47 6.75
C GLU A 125 10.39 3.91 5.39
N ILE A 126 11.35 3.66 4.50
CA ILE A 126 11.08 3.00 3.22
C ILE A 126 11.20 1.48 3.40
N LEU A 127 10.12 0.75 3.17
CA LEU A 127 10.03 -0.68 3.46
C LEU A 127 10.59 -1.56 2.34
N ASN A 128 10.50 -1.14 1.08
CA ASN A 128 10.95 -1.88 -0.10
C ASN A 128 12.11 -1.16 -0.80
N LYS A 129 13.26 -1.07 -0.14
CA LYS A 129 14.43 -0.30 -0.60
C LYS A 129 14.94 -0.71 -2.00
N ASP A 130 14.80 -1.98 -2.36
CA ASP A 130 15.26 -2.51 -3.67
C ASP A 130 14.32 -2.16 -4.84
N HIS A 131 13.20 -1.47 -4.59
CA HIS A 131 12.23 -1.13 -5.63
C HIS A 131 12.81 -0.09 -6.58
N VAL A 132 12.93 -0.44 -7.86
CA VAL A 132 13.49 0.44 -8.90
C VAL A 132 12.53 1.57 -9.23
N ILE A 133 13.04 2.80 -9.27
CA ILE A 133 12.31 4.00 -9.66
C ILE A 133 12.63 4.37 -11.11
N CYS A 134 13.92 4.48 -11.46
CA CYS A 134 14.37 4.78 -12.82
C CYS A 134 15.86 4.45 -13.03
N HIS A 135 16.33 4.58 -14.27
CA HIS A 135 17.72 4.37 -14.67
C HIS A 135 18.31 5.69 -15.16
N LEU A 136 19.46 6.06 -14.59
CA LEU A 136 20.16 7.31 -14.85
C LEU A 136 21.42 7.06 -15.69
N ASP A 137 21.59 7.82 -16.76
CA ASP A 137 22.73 7.73 -17.67
C ASP A 137 23.99 8.42 -17.10
N GLU A 138 25.15 8.18 -17.73
CA GLU A 138 26.42 8.77 -17.33
C GLU A 138 26.39 10.31 -17.42
N GLY A 139 26.75 10.98 -16.33
CA GLY A 139 26.80 12.44 -16.26
C GLY A 139 25.45 13.13 -16.06
N ALA A 140 24.35 12.37 -15.92
CA ALA A 140 23.04 12.91 -15.59
C ALA A 140 22.89 13.14 -14.08
N ASP A 141 22.21 14.23 -13.71
CA ASP A 141 21.87 14.59 -12.34
C ASP A 141 20.35 14.55 -12.19
N LEU A 142 19.85 13.85 -11.18
CA LEU A 142 18.42 13.76 -10.89
C LEU A 142 18.13 14.25 -9.47
N PHE A 143 17.21 15.21 -9.39
CA PHE A 143 16.63 15.68 -8.15
C PHE A 143 15.11 15.56 -8.21
N ILE A 144 14.55 14.88 -7.22
CA ILE A 144 13.11 14.68 -7.07
C ILE A 144 12.72 15.06 -5.64
N GLU A 145 11.73 15.92 -5.48
CA GLU A 145 11.05 16.17 -4.22
C GLU A 145 9.73 15.38 -4.19
N LEU A 146 9.50 14.62 -3.12
CA LEU A 146 8.33 13.80 -2.90
C LEU A 146 7.55 14.36 -1.70
N THR A 147 6.24 14.51 -1.84
CA THR A 147 5.37 14.74 -0.68
C THR A 147 4.71 13.43 -0.29
N VAL A 148 4.88 13.03 0.96
CA VAL A 148 4.24 11.84 1.56
C VAL A 148 3.25 12.28 2.62
N ASN A 149 2.16 11.54 2.73
CA ASN A 149 1.15 11.77 3.76
C ASN A 149 0.57 10.44 4.26
N THR A 150 -0.08 10.48 5.41
CA THR A 150 -0.90 9.38 5.93
C THR A 150 -2.35 9.54 5.50
N GLY A 151 -3.04 8.43 5.28
CA GLY A 151 -4.43 8.43 4.87
C GLY A 151 -5.05 7.03 4.93
N LYS A 152 -6.20 6.87 4.29
CA LYS A 152 -6.93 5.60 4.22
C LYS A 152 -7.46 5.35 2.82
N GLY A 153 -7.49 4.08 2.42
CA GLY A 153 -8.03 3.65 1.14
C GLY A 153 -7.26 4.24 -0.05
N TYR A 154 -8.00 4.84 -0.99
CA TYR A 154 -7.48 5.38 -2.25
C TYR A 154 -7.94 6.82 -2.44
N VAL A 155 -7.02 7.69 -2.84
CA VAL A 155 -7.32 9.08 -3.24
C VAL A 155 -6.70 9.34 -4.60
N ALA A 156 -7.54 9.72 -5.56
CA ALA A 156 -7.10 10.04 -6.92
C ALA A 156 -6.23 11.31 -6.96
N ALA A 157 -5.31 11.36 -7.93
CA ALA A 157 -4.37 12.46 -8.12
C ALA A 157 -5.03 13.85 -8.13
N ASP A 158 -6.17 14.01 -8.81
CA ASP A 158 -6.90 15.29 -8.90
C ASP A 158 -7.25 15.89 -7.53
N LYS A 159 -7.50 15.04 -6.52
CA LYS A 159 -7.81 15.50 -5.16
C LYS A 159 -6.58 15.86 -4.33
N ASN A 160 -5.40 15.45 -4.77
CA ASN A 160 -4.13 15.74 -4.12
C ASN A 160 -3.50 17.04 -4.64
N ARG A 161 -4.06 17.65 -5.69
CA ARG A 161 -3.56 18.91 -6.25
C ARG A 161 -4.07 20.12 -5.44
N PRO A 162 -3.19 20.89 -4.79
CA PRO A 162 -3.58 22.15 -4.15
C PRO A 162 -4.06 23.17 -5.20
N GLU A 163 -4.95 24.09 -4.80
CA GLU A 163 -5.39 25.18 -5.67
C GLU A 163 -4.23 26.11 -6.06
N ASP A 164 -3.24 26.23 -5.17
CA ASP A 164 -2.00 27.00 -5.31
C ASP A 164 -0.79 26.14 -5.72
N ALA A 165 -1.03 25.00 -6.39
CA ALA A 165 0.03 24.09 -6.81
C ALA A 165 1.11 24.80 -7.65
N PRO A 166 2.40 24.72 -7.25
CA PRO A 166 3.48 25.30 -8.04
C PRO A 166 3.60 24.59 -9.39
N ILE A 167 4.19 25.29 -10.36
CA ILE A 167 4.50 24.73 -11.67
C ILE A 167 5.48 23.55 -11.49
N GLY A 168 5.24 22.46 -12.21
CA GLY A 168 6.04 21.23 -12.10
C GLY A 168 5.63 20.28 -10.98
N LEU A 169 4.65 20.63 -10.13
CA LEU A 169 4.07 19.68 -9.19
C LEU A 169 3.15 18.72 -9.93
N VAL A 170 3.53 17.44 -9.94
CA VAL A 170 2.77 16.33 -10.51
C VAL A 170 2.03 15.62 -9.38
N PRO A 171 0.68 15.67 -9.35
CA PRO A 171 -0.09 14.94 -8.37
C PRO A 171 -0.05 13.43 -8.65
N VAL A 172 -0.05 12.63 -7.60
CA VAL A 172 0.02 11.16 -7.70
C VAL A 172 -1.20 10.55 -7.04
N ASP A 173 -1.72 9.47 -7.60
CA ASP A 173 -2.75 8.66 -6.94
C ASP A 173 -2.19 8.07 -5.64
N ALA A 174 -2.79 8.47 -4.52
CA ALA A 174 -2.35 8.04 -3.20
C ALA A 174 -3.05 6.72 -2.82
N ILE A 175 -2.28 5.63 -2.85
CA ILE A 175 -2.72 4.29 -2.44
C ILE A 175 -2.30 4.09 -0.98
N TYR A 176 -3.15 4.51 -0.04
CA TYR A 176 -2.85 4.39 1.40
C TYR A 176 -3.07 2.99 1.96
N SER A 177 -3.91 2.17 1.31
CA SER A 177 -4.19 0.82 1.80
C SER A 177 -2.92 -0.04 1.80
N PRO A 178 -2.44 -0.53 2.96
CA PRO A 178 -1.30 -1.45 3.01
C PRO A 178 -1.65 -2.84 2.44
N VAL A 179 -2.95 -3.15 2.34
CA VAL A 179 -3.45 -4.41 1.83
C VAL A 179 -3.72 -4.28 0.33
N LYS A 180 -2.96 -5.04 -0.46
CA LYS A 180 -3.08 -5.06 -1.93
C LYS A 180 -4.18 -6.01 -2.43
N LYS A 181 -4.39 -7.12 -1.74
CA LYS A 181 -5.33 -8.17 -2.16
C LYS A 181 -5.90 -8.90 -0.95
N VAL A 182 -7.21 -9.09 -0.96
CA VAL A 182 -7.92 -9.96 -0.01
C VAL A 182 -8.93 -10.82 -0.75
N SER A 183 -8.87 -12.11 -0.47
CA SER A 183 -9.88 -13.11 -0.82
C SER A 183 -10.22 -13.91 0.43
N TYR A 184 -11.46 -14.36 0.53
CA TYR A 184 -11.87 -15.31 1.56
C TYR A 184 -12.58 -16.47 0.87
N ASP A 185 -12.56 -17.62 1.53
CA ASP A 185 -13.29 -18.82 1.15
C ASP A 185 -14.00 -19.36 2.39
N VAL A 186 -15.16 -20.00 2.19
CA VAL A 186 -15.93 -20.59 3.29
C VAL A 186 -16.05 -22.07 3.01
N GLN A 187 -15.42 -22.88 3.87
CA GLN A 187 -15.38 -24.33 3.75
C GLN A 187 -16.16 -24.97 4.89
N PRO A 188 -16.85 -26.10 4.64
CA PRO A 188 -17.44 -26.88 5.72
C PRO A 188 -16.34 -27.37 6.66
N THR A 189 -16.50 -27.19 7.97
CA THR A 189 -15.57 -27.74 8.96
C THR A 189 -16.19 -28.85 9.78
N ARG A 190 -15.36 -29.82 10.18
CA ARG A 190 -15.81 -30.99 10.94
C ARG A 190 -15.38 -30.89 12.40
N GLU A 191 -16.34 -30.62 13.28
CA GLU A 191 -16.13 -30.65 14.72
C GLU A 191 -16.89 -31.84 15.33
N GLY A 192 -16.17 -32.90 15.73
CA GLY A 192 -16.77 -34.07 16.38
C GLY A 192 -17.72 -34.90 15.49
N GLN A 193 -18.96 -35.11 15.96
CA GLN A 193 -19.98 -35.94 15.29
C GLN A 193 -20.95 -35.15 14.38
N VAL A 194 -20.83 -33.82 14.33
CA VAL A 194 -21.74 -32.96 13.55
C VAL A 194 -21.06 -32.57 12.23
N LEU A 195 -21.80 -32.67 11.11
CA LEU A 195 -21.27 -32.57 9.74
C LEU A 195 -21.54 -31.22 9.05
N ASP A 196 -22.25 -30.28 9.68
CA ASP A 196 -22.85 -29.11 8.99
C ASP A 196 -22.48 -27.74 9.59
N TYR A 197 -21.18 -27.44 9.77
CA TYR A 197 -20.69 -26.10 10.12
C TYR A 197 -20.03 -25.39 8.94
#